data_AF-A0A971J3Z1-F1
#
_entry.id   AF-A0A971J3Z1-F1
#
_cell.length_a   1.000
_cell.length_b   1.000
_cell.length_c   1.000
_cell.angle_alpha   90.00
_cell.angle_beta   90.00
_cell.angle_gamma   90.00
#
_symmetry.space_group_name_H-M   'P 1'
#
loop_
_entity.id
_entity.type
_entity.pdbx_description
1 polymer ?
#
loop_
_entity_poly.entity_id
_entity_poly.type
_entity_poly.pdbx_seq_one_letter_code
_entity_poly.pdbx_strand_id
1 'polypeptide(L)'
;MNKHLQVRRILYIVAIALIAFLVLNYVDSTQQSNLPGITREEILKDFQEEESGETWVSFPAKFSGTSGDLFYVGKQVADQPVTTVYRIYRSETGQLAYRIQDQWDNVKLPDNRFETYYLVEGDWIKSRK
;
A
#
# COMPACT_ATOMS: atom_id res chain seq x y z
N MET A 1 0.44 56.37 22.06
CA MET A 1 1.18 55.15 21.69
C MET A 1 0.18 54.06 21.31
N ASN A 2 -0.02 53.83 20.01
CA ASN A 2 -1.20 53.17 19.44
C ASN A 2 -1.17 51.65 19.61
N LYS A 3 -1.73 51.15 20.72
CA LYS A 3 -1.86 49.72 21.05
C LYS A 3 -2.56 48.91 19.95
N HIS A 4 -3.46 49.52 19.17
CA HIS A 4 -4.16 48.86 18.07
C HIS A 4 -3.28 48.46 16.86
N LEU A 5 -2.19 49.20 16.59
CA LEU A 5 -1.25 48.86 15.50
C LEU A 5 -0.35 47.67 15.85
N GLN A 6 0.00 47.53 17.13
CA GLN A 6 0.82 46.44 17.66
C GLN A 6 0.08 45.11 17.61
N VAL A 7 -1.22 45.09 18.00
CA VAL A 7 -2.06 43.88 17.99
C VAL A 7 -2.26 43.32 16.58
N ARG A 8 -2.47 44.20 15.58
CA ARG A 8 -2.61 43.77 14.18
C ARG A 8 -1.33 43.12 13.66
N ARG A 9 -0.16 43.70 13.97
CA ARG A 9 1.15 43.11 13.61
C ARG A 9 1.38 41.73 14.23
N ILE A 10 1.02 41.57 15.51
CA ILE A 10 1.16 40.27 16.19
C ILE A 10 0.25 39.22 15.54
N LEU A 11 -0.99 39.59 15.21
CA LEU A 11 -1.92 38.70 14.49
C LEU A 11 -1.37 38.20 13.15
N TYR A 12 -0.75 39.08 12.36
CA TYR A 12 -0.14 38.67 11.08
C TYR A 12 1.04 37.72 11.28
N ILE A 13 1.88 37.96 12.29
CA ILE A 13 3.03 37.08 12.58
C ILE A 13 2.56 35.68 13.00
N VAL A 14 1.54 35.59 13.85
CA VAL A 14 0.96 34.31 14.29
C VAL A 14 0.32 33.57 13.11
N ALA A 15 -0.39 34.27 12.23
CA ALA A 15 -1.00 33.68 11.04
C ALA A 15 0.07 33.12 10.08
N ILE A 16 1.15 33.87 9.83
CA ILE A 16 2.26 33.41 8.98
C ILE A 16 2.97 32.21 9.61
N ALA A 17 3.19 32.22 10.92
CA ALA A 17 3.80 31.09 11.64
C ALA A 17 2.92 29.82 11.56
N LEU A 18 1.59 29.96 11.68
CA LEU A 18 0.65 28.85 11.51
C LEU A 18 0.63 28.32 10.08
N ILE A 19 0.64 29.19 9.08
CA ILE A 19 0.71 28.79 7.67
C ILE A 19 2.04 28.07 7.40
N ALA A 20 3.17 28.60 7.87
CA ALA A 20 4.47 27.96 7.73
C ALA A 20 4.52 26.60 8.44
N PHE A 21 3.98 26.50 9.65
CA PHE A 21 3.88 25.25 10.39
C PHE A 21 3.01 24.22 9.65
N LEU A 22 1.85 24.63 9.12
CA LEU A 22 0.99 23.75 8.33
C LEU A 22 1.68 23.30 7.03
N VAL A 23 2.35 24.21 6.33
CA VAL A 23 3.09 23.89 5.09
C VAL A 23 4.23 22.91 5.37
N LEU A 24 5.00 23.09 6.45
CA LEU A 24 6.08 22.17 6.81
C LEU A 24 5.56 20.76 7.15
N ASN A 25 4.47 20.67 7.93
CA ASN A 25 3.85 19.37 8.23
C ASN A 25 3.18 18.71 7.00
N TYR A 26 2.69 19.51 6.04
CA TYR A 26 2.11 18.99 4.81
C TYR A 26 3.16 18.57 3.78
N VAL A 27 4.29 19.29 3.72
CA VAL A 27 5.39 18.99 2.79
C VAL A 27 6.08 17.66 3.11
N ASP A 28 6.20 17.28 4.39
CA ASP A 28 6.68 15.94 4.78
C ASP A 28 5.78 14.82 4.22
N SER A 29 4.49 15.09 4.00
CA SER A 29 3.56 14.14 3.37
C SER A 29 3.71 14.07 1.85
N THR A 30 4.43 15.00 1.22
CA THR A 30 4.63 15.09 -0.24
C THR A 30 6.01 14.67 -0.72
N GLN A 31 6.95 14.36 0.19
CA GLN A 31 8.14 13.60 -0.16
C GLN A 31 7.78 12.12 -0.33
N GLN A 32 6.94 11.84 -1.33
CA GLN A 32 6.98 10.58 -2.04
C GLN A 32 8.30 10.56 -2.82
N SER A 33 9.39 10.37 -2.06
CA SER A 33 10.72 10.11 -2.56
C SER A 33 10.64 9.09 -3.69
N ASN A 34 11.41 9.32 -4.77
CA ASN A 34 11.64 8.41 -5.89
C ASN A 34 12.35 7.11 -5.45
N LEU A 35 11.95 6.55 -4.31
CA LEU A 35 12.33 5.20 -3.91
C LEU A 35 11.50 4.24 -4.76
N PRO A 36 12.14 3.23 -5.38
CA PRO A 36 11.41 2.21 -6.11
C PRO A 36 10.37 1.55 -5.18
N GLY A 37 9.15 1.40 -5.67
CA GLY A 37 8.11 0.63 -4.99
C GLY A 37 8.43 -0.87 -5.00
N ILE A 38 7.76 -1.64 -4.14
CA ILE A 38 7.82 -3.10 -4.19
C ILE A 38 7.15 -3.55 -5.49
N THR A 39 7.90 -4.25 -6.32
CA THR A 39 7.43 -4.74 -7.62
C THR A 39 6.48 -5.93 -7.46
N ARG A 40 5.69 -6.21 -8.49
CA ARG A 40 4.81 -7.40 -8.51
C ARG A 40 5.68 -8.66 -8.48
N GLU A 41 6.79 -8.63 -9.20
CA GLU A 41 7.74 -9.74 -9.35
C GLU A 41 8.40 -10.10 -8.02
N GLU A 42 8.78 -9.12 -7.20
CA GLU A 42 9.27 -9.35 -5.84
C GLU A 42 8.21 -10.01 -4.96
N ILE A 43 6.97 -9.51 -4.99
CA ILE A 43 5.86 -10.11 -4.23
C ILE A 43 5.63 -11.55 -4.70
N LEU A 44 5.51 -11.79 -6.00
CA LEU A 44 5.30 -13.13 -6.54
C LEU A 44 6.42 -14.10 -6.12
N LYS A 45 7.68 -13.64 -6.13
CA LYS A 45 8.82 -14.44 -5.67
C LYS A 45 8.70 -14.82 -4.20
N ASP A 46 8.29 -13.88 -3.33
CA ASP A 46 8.15 -14.13 -1.89
C ASP A 46 7.10 -15.20 -1.56
N PHE A 47 6.11 -15.41 -2.45
CA PHE A 47 5.06 -16.42 -2.29
C PHE A 47 5.28 -17.68 -3.16
N GLN A 48 6.44 -17.83 -3.81
CA GLN A 48 6.70 -18.93 -4.74
C GLN A 48 6.98 -20.27 -4.05
N GLU A 49 7.48 -20.25 -2.81
CA GLU A 49 7.87 -21.45 -2.05
C GLU A 49 6.72 -22.06 -1.22
N GLU A 50 5.47 -21.66 -1.44
CA GLU A 50 4.35 -22.20 -0.67
C GLU A 50 3.93 -23.60 -1.13
N GLU A 51 4.23 -24.60 -0.29
CA GLU A 51 4.26 -26.02 -0.67
C GLU A 51 2.92 -26.78 -0.75
N SER A 52 1.74 -26.17 -0.59
CA SER A 52 0.51 -26.94 -0.85
C SER A 52 -0.73 -26.10 -1.16
N GLY A 53 -1.41 -26.47 -2.24
CA GLY A 53 -2.70 -25.91 -2.67
C GLY A 53 -2.60 -25.01 -3.91
N GLU A 54 -3.77 -24.70 -4.50
CA GLU A 54 -3.87 -23.65 -5.52
C GLU A 54 -3.63 -22.31 -4.83
N THR A 55 -2.52 -21.63 -5.17
CA THR A 55 -2.18 -20.30 -4.68
C THR A 55 -2.31 -19.28 -5.81
N TRP A 56 -2.86 -18.11 -5.50
CA TRP A 56 -2.94 -16.99 -6.44
C TRP A 56 -2.65 -15.66 -5.78
N VAL A 57 -2.13 -14.71 -6.56
CA VAL A 57 -1.88 -13.34 -6.13
C VAL A 57 -2.63 -12.39 -7.05
N SER A 58 -3.42 -11.50 -6.47
CA SER A 58 -4.23 -10.52 -7.19
C SER A 58 -3.76 -9.10 -6.87
N PHE A 59 -3.57 -8.30 -7.91
CA PHE A 59 -3.21 -6.89 -7.81
C PHE A 59 -4.33 -6.00 -8.33
N PRO A 60 -4.69 -4.90 -7.64
CA PRO A 60 -5.54 -3.87 -8.20
C PRO A 60 -4.96 -3.29 -9.50
N ALA A 61 -5.81 -2.85 -10.42
CA ALA A 61 -5.36 -2.24 -11.69
C ALA A 61 -4.45 -1.00 -11.52
N LYS A 62 -4.58 -0.30 -10.38
CA LYS A 62 -3.77 0.88 -10.03
C LYS A 62 -2.61 0.58 -9.10
N PHE A 63 -2.28 -0.70 -8.89
CA PHE A 63 -1.19 -1.10 -8.00
C PHE A 63 0.14 -0.53 -8.51
N SER A 64 0.80 0.22 -7.63
CA SER A 64 2.05 0.97 -7.88
C SER A 64 3.23 0.47 -7.04
N GLY A 65 2.98 -0.40 -6.04
CA GLY A 65 4.01 -0.92 -5.15
C GLY A 65 4.40 0.05 -4.02
N THR A 66 3.61 1.09 -3.78
CA THR A 66 3.95 2.15 -2.81
C THR A 66 3.23 1.96 -1.48
N SER A 67 3.70 2.65 -0.43
CA SER A 67 3.09 2.60 0.89
C SER A 67 1.59 2.96 0.81
N GLY A 68 0.75 2.09 1.38
CA GLY A 68 -0.71 2.20 1.32
C GLY A 68 -1.36 1.29 0.28
N ASP A 69 -0.61 0.83 -0.73
CA ASP A 69 -1.13 -0.11 -1.73
C ASP A 69 -1.48 -1.46 -1.08
N LEU A 70 -2.52 -2.08 -1.64
CA LEU A 70 -2.99 -3.40 -1.25
C LEU A 70 -2.70 -4.41 -2.35
N PHE A 71 -2.38 -5.63 -1.93
CA PHE A 71 -2.41 -6.81 -2.77
C PHE A 71 -3.04 -7.96 -1.98
N TYR A 72 -3.42 -9.01 -2.69
CA TYR A 72 -4.22 -10.09 -2.13
C TYR A 72 -3.59 -11.42 -2.49
N VAL A 73 -3.41 -12.29 -1.50
CA VAL A 73 -2.91 -13.64 -1.71
C VAL A 73 -4.03 -14.59 -1.33
N GLY A 74 -4.47 -15.40 -2.28
CA GLY A 74 -5.47 -16.42 -2.05
C GLY A 74 -4.87 -17.80 -2.10
N LYS A 75 -5.43 -18.70 -1.28
CA LYS A 75 -5.07 -20.11 -1.24
C LYS A 75 -6.30 -20.97 -1.10
N GLN A 76 -6.25 -22.18 -1.64
CA GLN A 76 -7.25 -23.20 -1.40
C GLN A 76 -6.94 -23.96 -0.11
N VAL A 77 -7.81 -23.83 0.91
CA VAL A 77 -7.68 -24.52 2.21
C VAL A 77 -8.94 -25.36 2.44
N ALA A 78 -8.80 -26.68 2.54
CA ALA A 78 -9.92 -27.61 2.79
C ALA A 78 -11.14 -27.35 1.85
N ASP A 79 -10.86 -27.24 0.55
CA ASP A 79 -11.83 -26.95 -0.53
C ASP A 79 -12.51 -25.57 -0.47
N GLN A 80 -12.04 -24.66 0.40
CA GLN A 80 -12.53 -23.29 0.49
C GLN A 80 -11.42 -22.28 0.18
N PRO A 81 -11.71 -21.23 -0.61
CA PRO A 81 -10.73 -20.18 -0.87
C PRO A 81 -10.58 -19.28 0.36
N VAL A 82 -9.35 -19.05 0.81
CA VAL A 82 -9.02 -18.06 1.84
C VAL A 82 -8.17 -16.98 1.18
N THR A 83 -8.59 -15.71 1.29
CA THR A 83 -7.86 -14.56 0.77
C THR A 83 -7.27 -13.73 1.91
N THR A 84 -5.95 -13.63 1.96
CA THR A 84 -5.22 -12.75 2.86
C THR A 84 -4.98 -11.40 2.19
N VAL A 85 -5.35 -10.32 2.87
CA VAL A 85 -5.16 -8.94 2.41
C VAL A 85 -3.86 -8.40 2.99
N TYR A 86 -2.94 -8.01 2.11
CA TYR A 86 -1.68 -7.39 2.50
C TYR A 86 -1.71 -5.89 2.19
N ARG A 87 -1.15 -5.10 3.11
CA ARG A 87 -0.90 -3.67 2.91
C ARG A 87 0.59 -3.39 2.92
N ILE A 88 1.07 -2.69 1.89
CA ILE A 88 2.42 -2.13 1.85
C ILE A 88 2.48 -0.95 2.81
N TYR A 89 3.53 -0.88 3.62
CA TYR A 89 3.79 0.22 4.52
C TYR A 89 5.28 0.59 4.49
N ARG A 90 5.58 1.82 4.89
CA ARG A 90 6.95 2.26 5.14
C ARG A 90 7.30 2.00 6.61
N SER A 91 8.38 1.26 6.85
CA SER A 91 8.92 1.01 8.19
C SER A 91 9.49 2.30 8.80
N GLU A 92 9.81 2.27 10.09
CA GLU A 92 10.49 3.37 10.79
C GLU A 92 11.87 3.67 10.18
N THR A 93 12.52 2.69 9.57
CA THR A 93 13.80 2.85 8.85
C THR A 93 13.66 3.41 7.43
N GLY A 94 12.43 3.67 6.98
CA GLY A 94 12.13 4.18 5.64
C GLY A 94 12.06 3.11 4.55
N GLN A 95 12.27 1.83 4.89
CA GLN A 95 12.17 0.71 3.96
C GLN A 95 10.70 0.35 3.70
N LEU A 96 10.38 -0.08 2.48
CA LEU A 96 9.06 -0.63 2.17
C LEU A 96 9.00 -2.09 2.61
N ALA A 97 7.90 -2.46 3.25
CA ALA A 97 7.55 -3.80 3.62
C ALA A 97 6.03 -3.98 3.48
N TYR A 98 5.51 -5.18 3.68
CA TYR A 98 4.08 -5.43 3.71
C TYR A 98 3.70 -6.28 4.92
N ARG A 99 2.47 -6.10 5.38
CA ARG A 99 1.90 -6.85 6.50
C ARG A 99 0.47 -7.29 6.19
N ILE A 100 0.04 -8.34 6.87
CA ILE A 100 -1.37 -8.75 6.84
C ILE A 100 -2.20 -7.61 7.46
N GLN A 101 -3.18 -7.14 6.71
CA GLN A 101 -4.18 -6.19 7.17
C GLN A 101 -5.46 -6.91 7.58
N ASP A 102 -5.85 -7.94 6.83
CA ASP A 102 -7.12 -8.64 7.00
C ASP A 102 -7.04 -10.05 6.38
N GLN A 103 -8.03 -10.89 6.69
CA GLN A 103 -8.20 -12.21 6.08
C GLN A 103 -9.69 -12.45 5.81
N TRP A 104 -9.99 -12.95 4.62
CA TRP A 104 -11.35 -13.24 4.18
C TRP A 104 -11.49 -14.72 3.86
N ASP A 105 -12.29 -15.40 4.68
CA ASP A 105 -12.63 -16.81 4.47
C ASP A 105 -13.74 -16.92 3.41
N ASN A 106 -13.67 -17.94 2.57
CA ASN A 106 -14.62 -18.20 1.48
C ASN A 106 -14.73 -17.09 0.42
N VAL A 107 -13.68 -16.29 0.25
CA VAL A 107 -13.66 -15.20 -0.73
C VAL A 107 -12.59 -15.48 -1.78
N LYS A 108 -13.01 -15.54 -3.05
CA LYS A 108 -12.13 -15.49 -4.23
C LYS A 108 -12.43 -14.20 -4.99
N LEU A 109 -11.39 -13.43 -5.30
CA LEU A 109 -11.54 -12.15 -5.99
C LEU A 109 -11.90 -12.35 -7.47
N PRO A 110 -12.71 -11.44 -8.06
CA PRO A 110 -13.11 -11.56 -9.45
C PRO A 110 -11.98 -11.11 -10.40
N ASP A 111 -11.54 -12.01 -11.27
CA ASP A 111 -10.40 -11.81 -12.20
C ASP A 111 -10.56 -10.63 -13.18
N ASN A 112 -11.79 -10.17 -13.45
CA ASN A 112 -12.00 -9.04 -14.33
C ASN A 112 -11.59 -7.69 -13.69
N ARG A 113 -11.58 -7.60 -12.36
CA ARG A 113 -11.27 -6.39 -11.58
C ARG A 113 -9.81 -6.33 -11.14
N PHE A 114 -9.14 -7.48 -11.10
CA PHE A 114 -7.78 -7.62 -10.61
C PHE A 114 -6.88 -8.21 -11.68
N GLU A 115 -5.60 -7.93 -11.58
CA GLU A 115 -4.56 -8.64 -12.30
C GLU A 115 -4.14 -9.83 -11.44
N THR A 116 -4.67 -11.01 -11.75
CA THR A 116 -4.45 -12.24 -10.97
C THR A 116 -3.37 -13.11 -11.61
N TYR A 117 -2.48 -13.65 -10.78
CA TYR A 117 -1.46 -14.64 -11.14
C TYR A 117 -1.72 -15.91 -10.33
N TYR A 118 -1.64 -17.07 -10.98
CA TYR A 118 -1.81 -18.37 -10.36
C TYR A 118 -0.46 -19.09 -10.32
N LEU A 119 -0.12 -19.70 -9.19
CA LEU A 119 1.06 -20.54 -9.07
C LEU A 119 0.74 -21.93 -9.63
N VAL A 120 1.36 -22.30 -10.74
CA VAL A 120 1.15 -23.58 -11.43
C VAL A 120 2.52 -24.23 -11.61
N GLU A 121 2.73 -25.38 -10.98
CA GLU A 121 3.98 -26.16 -11.09
C GLU A 121 5.25 -25.35 -10.75
N GLY A 122 5.15 -24.38 -9.83
CA GLY A 122 6.25 -23.53 -9.40
C GLY A 122 6.44 -22.25 -10.23
N ASP A 123 5.66 -22.06 -11.28
CA ASP A 123 5.68 -20.85 -12.13
C ASP A 123 4.41 -20.01 -11.97
N TRP A 124 4.57 -18.69 -11.99
CA TRP A 124 3.44 -17.75 -11.94
C TRP A 124 2.85 -17.52 -13.33
N ILE A 125 1.61 -17.97 -13.52
CA ILE A 125 0.85 -17.78 -14.76
C ILE A 125 -0.19 -16.68 -14.57
N LYS A 126 -0.09 -15.63 -15.37
CA LYS A 126 -1.08 -14.55 -15.38
C LYS A 126 -2.42 -15.04 -15.94
N SER A 127 -3.51 -14.80 -15.21
CA SER A 127 -4.88 -15.06 -15.66
C SER A 127 -5.17 -14.25 -16.93
N ARG A 128 -5.65 -14.93 -17.98
CA ARG A 128 -6.07 -14.28 -19.22
C ARG A 128 -7.51 -13.79 -19.03
N LYS A 129 -7.73 -12.48 -19.23
CA LYS A 129 -9.06 -11.88 -19.27
C LYS A 129 -9.87 -12.35 -20.47
#